data_AF-A0A8X7PSM6-F1
#
_entry.id   AF-A0A8X7PSM6-F1
#
_cell.length_a   1.000
_cell.length_b   1.000
_cell.length_c   1.000
_cell.angle_alpha   90.00
_cell.angle_beta   90.00
_cell.angle_gamma   90.00
#
_symmetry.space_group_name_H-M   'P 1'
#
loop_
_entity.id
_entity.type
_entity.pdbx_description
1 polymer ?
#
loop_
_entity_poly.entity_id
_entity_poly.type
_entity_poly.pdbx_seq_one_letter_code
_entity_poly.pdbx_strand_id
1 'polypeptide(L)'
;MEKLTVTIATCFLLCSVLLLLLPPSSNIFNRLKSNLTTTDSYGSKRPREKLLGGGLLATEFDEESCLSRYDQPSLRKPSPHKPSAYLVSKLRSYEKLHKRCGPGSDAYKSATEKLGLKPGNGSSESVGECRYIVWVPFSGLANRIISLVSVFLYALLTERVILVDQRSGISNLFCEPFPATSWLLPRNFPLMGGKRRDRFFDDRGNSHCYGTMLKNSSPNLTETSIPSYLYLYLVSDYSDDDKMFFCGEDQKTFIGEVPWLVVKSNIYFVPSLWLIPSFQTELIKMFPEKETVFHHLSRYLLHPTNKVWGLVTRSYNAYLSRADERLGIQVRVFERRAGYLQHVMDQIIACTEREKLLPELAATQVKNTSTRSSKRLLKVVLVTSLHPEYSVKLKRMFWEQPTSTGEMIEVYQPSEERDVFYLDSYISTIGVDFKIHTVEQDGKTIKLQIWATTGQERFRTITSIYYIGADWYCVQLSVSDVSESTVFVAFDGEMTKLINGHAAEVRSHKL
;
A
#
# COMPACT_ATOMS: atom_id res chain seq x y z
N MET A 1 -61.08 30.17 -18.93
CA MET A 1 -59.87 30.50 -19.72
C MET A 1 -59.43 31.97 -19.59
N GLU A 2 -60.26 32.90 -19.10
CA GLU A 2 -59.86 34.33 -18.92
C GLU A 2 -58.90 34.61 -17.76
N LYS A 3 -58.84 33.79 -16.71
CA LYS A 3 -57.90 34.01 -15.58
C LYS A 3 -56.46 33.55 -15.86
N LEU A 4 -56.25 32.73 -16.89
CA LEU A 4 -54.91 32.25 -17.26
C LEU A 4 -54.21 33.23 -18.23
N THR A 5 -54.97 33.86 -19.12
CA THR A 5 -54.47 34.89 -20.04
C THR A 5 -54.08 36.19 -19.33
N VAL A 6 -54.81 36.60 -18.28
CA VAL A 6 -54.47 37.81 -17.50
C VAL A 6 -53.17 37.64 -16.70
N THR A 7 -52.89 36.45 -16.17
CA THR A 7 -51.69 36.18 -15.37
C THR A 7 -50.42 36.07 -16.23
N ILE A 8 -50.54 35.60 -17.47
CA ILE A 8 -49.42 35.55 -18.43
C ILE A 8 -49.14 36.96 -18.99
N ALA A 9 -50.18 37.74 -19.29
CA ALA A 9 -50.03 39.11 -19.78
C ALA A 9 -49.37 40.05 -18.76
N THR A 10 -49.69 39.93 -17.46
CA THR A 10 -49.07 40.72 -16.40
C THR A 10 -47.60 40.34 -16.17
N CYS A 11 -47.23 39.07 -16.36
CA CYS A 11 -45.85 38.62 -16.23
C CYS A 11 -44.95 39.12 -17.38
N PHE A 12 -45.47 39.16 -18.62
CA PHE A 12 -44.75 39.72 -19.77
C PHE A 12 -44.58 41.25 -19.68
N LEU A 13 -45.59 41.98 -19.20
CA LEU A 13 -45.50 43.42 -18.97
C LEU A 13 -44.47 43.76 -17.88
N LEU A 14 -44.44 43.01 -16.76
CA LEU A 14 -43.44 43.18 -15.71
C LEU A 14 -42.01 42.86 -16.17
N CYS A 15 -41.84 41.86 -17.04
CA CYS A 15 -40.52 41.48 -17.58
C CYS A 15 -40.00 42.52 -18.59
N SER A 16 -40.89 43.08 -19.41
CA SER A 16 -40.54 44.13 -20.40
C SER A 16 -40.19 45.48 -19.77
N VAL A 17 -40.82 45.86 -18.65
CA VAL A 17 -40.48 47.08 -17.90
C VAL A 17 -39.15 46.93 -17.15
N LEU A 18 -38.80 45.73 -16.67
CA LEU A 18 -37.50 45.47 -16.03
C LEU A 18 -36.32 45.52 -17.02
N LEU A 19 -36.56 45.15 -18.28
CA LEU A 19 -35.56 45.21 -19.36
C LEU A 19 -35.28 46.64 -19.86
N LEU A 20 -36.23 47.56 -19.69
CA LEU A 20 -36.11 48.97 -20.11
C LEU A 20 -35.46 49.88 -19.07
N LEU A 21 -35.33 49.44 -17.81
CA LEU A 21 -34.71 50.19 -16.71
C LEU A 21 -33.21 49.92 -16.54
N LEU A 22 -32.61 49.08 -17.38
CA LEU A 22 -31.17 48.81 -17.35
C LEU A 22 -30.44 49.72 -18.35
N PRO A 23 -29.43 50.52 -17.91
CA PRO A 23 -28.72 51.45 -18.79
C PRO A 23 -27.90 50.74 -19.88
N PRO A 24 -27.71 51.40 -21.05
CA PRO A 24 -27.11 50.79 -22.22
C PRO A 24 -25.59 50.69 -22.09
N SER A 25 -25.07 49.51 -22.42
CA SER A 25 -23.67 49.22 -22.75
C SER A 25 -22.59 49.64 -21.72
N SER A 26 -22.09 48.67 -20.95
CA SER A 26 -20.66 48.35 -20.94
C SER A 26 -20.33 47.09 -20.11
N ASN A 27 -19.73 46.09 -20.76
CA ASN A 27 -18.74 45.16 -20.18
C ASN A 27 -19.15 44.11 -19.11
N ILE A 28 -20.20 43.33 -19.32
CA ILE A 28 -20.35 42.05 -18.58
C ILE A 28 -19.56 40.91 -19.25
N PHE A 29 -19.49 40.89 -20.59
CA PHE A 29 -18.72 39.85 -21.31
C PHE A 29 -17.19 40.04 -21.21
N ASN A 30 -16.71 41.26 -20.97
CA ASN A 30 -15.29 41.53 -20.73
C ASN A 30 -14.84 41.26 -19.29
N ARG A 31 -15.73 41.27 -18.29
CA ARG A 31 -15.39 40.86 -16.91
C ARG A 31 -15.28 39.34 -16.73
N LEU A 32 -16.01 38.57 -17.53
CA LEU A 32 -15.83 37.12 -17.61
C LEU A 32 -14.56 36.72 -18.38
N LYS A 33 -14.00 37.61 -19.21
CA LYS A 33 -12.70 37.43 -19.87
C LYS A 33 -11.52 38.00 -19.07
N SER A 34 -11.70 39.05 -18.27
CA SER A 34 -10.61 39.68 -17.52
C SER A 34 -10.18 38.90 -16.27
N ASN A 35 -11.06 38.09 -15.69
CA ASN A 35 -10.65 37.09 -14.67
C ASN A 35 -10.06 35.82 -15.30
N LEU A 36 -10.05 35.71 -16.64
CA LEU A 36 -9.30 34.71 -17.39
C LEU A 36 -7.92 35.23 -17.85
N THR A 37 -7.54 36.46 -17.53
CA THR A 37 -6.27 37.06 -17.95
C THR A 37 -5.64 37.86 -16.82
N THR A 38 -5.22 37.18 -15.75
CA THR A 38 -4.06 37.61 -14.96
C THR A 38 -3.44 36.37 -14.33
N THR A 39 -2.18 36.15 -14.68
CA THR A 39 -1.34 34.99 -14.35
C THR A 39 -1.85 33.65 -14.89
N ASP A 40 -1.50 33.39 -16.15
CA ASP A 40 -1.10 32.05 -16.61
C ASP A 40 0.05 31.57 -15.70
N SER A 41 -0.36 31.06 -14.55
CA SER A 41 0.35 30.06 -13.77
C SER A 41 -0.51 28.79 -13.76
N TYR A 42 -1.03 28.39 -14.94
CA TYR A 42 -0.96 26.97 -15.24
C TYR A 42 0.53 26.64 -15.30
N GLY A 43 1.10 26.42 -14.12
CA GLY A 43 2.42 25.85 -14.01
C GLY A 43 2.33 24.54 -14.74
N SER A 44 2.88 24.51 -15.96
CA SER A 44 3.44 23.30 -16.52
C SER A 44 4.30 22.73 -15.41
N LYS A 45 3.73 21.81 -14.61
CA LYS A 45 4.43 21.11 -13.52
C LYS A 45 5.78 20.73 -14.13
N ARG A 46 6.88 21.17 -13.52
CA ARG A 46 8.20 20.95 -14.11
C ARG A 46 8.28 19.47 -14.49
N PRO A 47 8.78 19.09 -15.67
CA PRO A 47 8.81 17.68 -16.10
C PRO A 47 9.36 16.73 -15.01
N ARG A 48 10.27 17.23 -14.17
CA ARG A 48 10.82 16.51 -13.00
C ARG A 48 9.81 16.17 -11.89
N GLU A 49 8.80 17.00 -11.64
CA GLU A 49 7.78 16.75 -10.61
C GLU A 49 6.74 15.72 -11.06
N LYS A 50 6.40 15.71 -12.35
CA LYS A 50 5.56 14.66 -12.98
C LYS A 50 6.18 13.26 -12.84
N LEU A 51 7.51 13.16 -12.76
CA LEU A 51 8.26 11.91 -12.61
C LEU A 51 8.60 11.58 -11.14
N LEU A 52 7.79 12.08 -10.21
CA LEU A 52 7.91 11.88 -8.76
C LEU A 52 9.27 12.35 -8.20
N GLY A 53 9.82 13.44 -8.73
CA GLY A 53 10.94 14.19 -8.16
C GLY A 53 12.32 13.52 -8.29
N GLY A 54 12.42 12.35 -8.93
CA GLY A 54 13.66 11.59 -9.05
C GLY A 54 13.76 10.66 -10.27
N GLY A 55 12.86 10.79 -11.26
CA GLY A 55 12.89 9.94 -12.45
C GLY A 55 12.35 8.52 -12.22
N LEU A 56 11.53 8.32 -11.19
CA LEU A 56 10.97 7.01 -10.86
C LEU A 56 10.10 6.47 -12.01
N LEU A 57 9.32 7.35 -12.65
CA LEU A 57 8.43 7.00 -13.76
C LEU A 57 9.12 7.25 -15.12
N ALA A 58 8.78 6.43 -16.11
CA ALA A 58 9.11 6.68 -17.51
C ALA A 58 8.18 7.74 -18.12
N THR A 59 8.63 8.40 -19.20
CA THR A 59 7.88 9.43 -19.94
C THR A 59 7.09 8.88 -21.14
N GLU A 60 7.18 7.59 -21.41
CA GLU A 60 6.69 6.94 -22.63
C GLU A 60 5.20 6.54 -22.59
N PHE A 61 4.44 6.98 -21.58
CA PHE A 61 3.01 6.66 -21.47
C PHE A 61 2.13 7.77 -22.06
N ASP A 62 1.05 7.37 -22.71
CA ASP A 62 -0.05 8.26 -23.05
C ASP A 62 -0.73 8.79 -21.78
N GLU A 63 -0.73 10.11 -21.58
CA GLU A 63 -1.27 10.76 -20.37
C GLU A 63 -2.79 10.53 -20.25
N GLU A 64 -3.53 10.46 -21.35
CA GLU A 64 -4.99 10.31 -21.36
C GLU A 64 -5.43 8.90 -20.93
N SER A 65 -4.68 7.87 -21.32
CA SER A 65 -4.95 6.47 -20.95
C SER A 65 -4.90 6.22 -19.44
N CYS A 66 -4.09 6.98 -18.69
CA CYS A 66 -3.93 6.83 -17.25
C CYS A 66 -3.57 8.15 -16.56
N LEU A 67 -4.59 8.97 -16.29
CA LEU A 67 -4.45 10.31 -15.71
C LEU A 67 -3.70 10.30 -14.37
N SER A 68 -3.93 9.28 -13.55
CA SER A 68 -3.31 9.17 -12.23
C SER A 68 -1.79 9.05 -12.26
N ARG A 69 -1.19 8.65 -13.39
CA ARG A 69 0.27 8.45 -13.50
C ARG A 69 1.04 9.75 -13.31
N TYR A 70 0.60 10.82 -13.98
CA TYR A 70 1.29 12.10 -13.98
C TYR A 70 0.56 13.20 -13.20
N ASP A 71 -0.72 12.99 -12.87
CA ASP A 71 -1.47 13.95 -12.07
C ASP A 71 -1.39 13.70 -10.55
N GLN A 72 -0.80 12.60 -10.08
CA GLN A 72 -0.56 12.37 -8.64
C GLN A 72 -0.01 13.58 -7.85
N PRO A 73 0.92 14.40 -8.39
CA PRO A 73 1.41 15.60 -7.71
C PRO A 73 0.36 16.70 -7.47
N SER A 74 -0.83 16.67 -8.09
CA SER A 74 -1.90 17.65 -7.79
C SER A 74 -2.53 17.39 -6.42
N LEU A 75 -2.56 16.12 -5.98
CA LEU A 75 -3.20 15.71 -4.73
C LEU A 75 -2.22 15.40 -3.61
N ARG A 76 -0.97 15.05 -3.94
CA ARG A 76 0.04 14.61 -2.98
C ARG A 76 1.12 15.64 -2.78
N LYS A 77 1.56 15.80 -1.53
CA LYS A 77 2.80 16.51 -1.21
C LYS A 77 3.98 15.76 -1.85
N PRO A 78 5.01 16.46 -2.34
CA PRO A 78 6.25 15.83 -2.77
C PRO A 78 6.82 14.96 -1.65
N SER A 79 7.27 13.74 -2.00
CA SER A 79 7.89 12.85 -1.01
C SER A 79 9.31 13.34 -0.68
N PRO A 80 9.72 13.33 0.60
CA PRO A 80 11.10 13.60 0.98
C PRO A 80 12.05 12.48 0.54
N HIS A 81 11.53 11.25 0.40
CA HIS A 81 12.32 10.07 0.01
C HIS A 81 12.51 10.05 -1.51
N LYS A 82 13.75 10.27 -1.96
CA LYS A 82 14.12 10.24 -3.38
C LYS A 82 14.64 8.86 -3.75
N PRO A 83 14.21 8.29 -4.90
CA PRO A 83 14.76 7.01 -5.34
C PRO A 83 16.25 7.14 -5.64
N SER A 84 17.02 6.10 -5.35
CA SER A 84 18.44 6.06 -5.72
C SER A 84 18.59 6.03 -7.26
N ALA A 85 19.69 6.60 -7.75
CA ALA A 85 20.01 6.53 -9.18
C ALA A 85 20.13 5.07 -9.67
N TYR A 86 20.62 4.18 -8.79
CA TYR A 86 20.73 2.75 -9.07
C TYR A 86 19.36 2.10 -9.26
N LEU A 87 18.39 2.37 -8.38
CA LEU A 87 17.02 1.88 -8.53
C LEU A 87 16.39 2.37 -9.82
N VAL A 88 16.53 3.66 -10.14
CA VAL A 88 16.02 4.23 -11.40
C VAL A 88 16.61 3.51 -12.60
N SER A 89 17.93 3.30 -12.62
CA SER A 89 18.60 2.54 -13.69
C SER A 89 18.10 1.09 -13.76
N LYS A 90 17.91 0.41 -12.62
CA LYS A 90 17.41 -0.97 -12.57
C LYS A 90 15.98 -1.07 -13.12
N LEU A 91 15.12 -0.09 -12.84
CA LEU A 91 13.77 -0.01 -13.39
C LEU A 91 13.78 0.21 -14.91
N ARG A 92 14.63 1.11 -15.44
CA ARG A 92 14.78 1.29 -16.89
C ARG A 92 15.30 0.03 -17.59
N SER A 93 16.26 -0.67 -16.98
CA SER A 93 16.72 -1.96 -17.49
C SER A 93 15.62 -3.03 -17.45
N TYR A 94 14.81 -3.01 -16.40
CA TYR A 94 13.65 -3.90 -16.29
C TYR A 94 12.60 -3.64 -17.38
N GLU A 95 12.30 -2.39 -17.69
CA GLU A 95 11.37 -2.04 -18.77
C GLU A 95 11.87 -2.56 -20.13
N LYS A 96 13.17 -2.47 -20.41
CA LYS A 96 13.78 -3.07 -21.61
C LYS A 96 13.66 -4.59 -21.63
N LEU A 97 13.90 -5.24 -20.48
CA LEU A 97 13.71 -6.68 -20.34
C LEU A 97 12.26 -7.07 -20.60
N HIS A 98 11.30 -6.36 -19.99
CA HIS A 98 9.87 -6.62 -20.14
C HIS A 98 9.39 -6.36 -21.57
N LYS A 99 9.92 -5.34 -22.27
CA LYS A 99 9.62 -5.12 -23.69
C LYS A 99 10.13 -6.24 -24.59
N ARG A 100 11.32 -6.79 -24.31
CA ARG A 100 11.90 -7.91 -25.07
C ARG A 100 11.19 -9.24 -24.80
N CYS A 101 10.84 -9.50 -23.55
CA CYS A 101 10.38 -10.81 -23.07
C CYS A 101 8.89 -10.86 -22.70
N GLY A 102 8.19 -9.74 -22.77
CA GLY A 102 6.80 -9.63 -22.33
C GLY A 102 5.82 -10.30 -23.28
N PRO A 103 4.54 -10.39 -22.87
CA PRO A 103 3.47 -10.95 -23.68
C PRO A 103 3.43 -10.38 -25.10
N GLY A 104 3.33 -11.27 -26.09
CA GLY A 104 3.26 -10.91 -27.50
C GLY A 104 4.62 -10.89 -28.23
N SER A 105 5.75 -10.90 -27.51
CA SER A 105 7.07 -11.02 -28.13
C SER A 105 7.36 -12.44 -28.60
N ASP A 106 8.30 -12.60 -29.53
CA ASP A 106 8.71 -13.92 -30.01
C ASP A 106 9.41 -14.72 -28.92
N ALA A 107 10.20 -14.06 -28.06
CA ALA A 107 10.81 -14.69 -26.91
C ALA A 107 9.78 -15.23 -25.90
N TYR A 108 8.65 -14.53 -25.71
CA TYR A 108 7.54 -15.04 -24.91
C TYR A 108 6.89 -16.27 -25.55
N LYS A 109 6.59 -16.22 -26.86
CA LYS A 109 5.99 -17.36 -27.58
C LYS A 109 6.86 -18.60 -27.46
N SER A 110 8.15 -18.49 -27.78
CA SER A 110 9.11 -19.61 -27.67
C SER A 110 9.24 -20.15 -26.24
N ALA A 111 9.20 -19.28 -25.22
CA ALA A 111 9.24 -19.71 -23.82
C ALA A 111 7.96 -20.47 -23.40
N THR A 112 6.79 -20.08 -23.92
CA THR A 112 5.52 -20.76 -23.62
C THR A 112 5.35 -22.08 -24.37
N GLU A 113 5.90 -22.22 -25.57
CA GLU A 113 5.92 -23.49 -26.31
C GLU A 113 6.69 -24.57 -25.54
N LYS A 114 7.87 -24.21 -25.01
CA LYS A 114 8.69 -25.11 -24.18
C LYS A 114 7.99 -25.53 -22.88
N LEU A 115 7.12 -24.68 -22.33
CA LEU A 115 6.34 -24.99 -21.12
C LEU A 115 5.30 -26.10 -21.35
N GLY A 116 4.80 -26.25 -22.58
CA GLY A 116 3.83 -27.28 -22.97
C GLY A 116 4.44 -28.64 -23.33
N LEU A 117 5.77 -28.74 -23.45
CA LEU A 117 6.47 -29.97 -23.84
C LEU A 117 6.91 -30.77 -22.60
N LYS A 118 6.78 -32.10 -22.67
CA LYS A 118 7.31 -33.00 -21.62
C LYS A 118 8.85 -32.94 -21.61
N PRO A 119 9.50 -32.98 -20.43
CA PRO A 119 10.96 -33.00 -20.34
C PRO A 119 11.49 -34.25 -21.04
N GLY A 120 12.26 -34.06 -22.12
CA GLY A 120 12.91 -35.18 -22.85
C GLY A 120 13.06 -35.03 -24.36
N ASN A 121 12.45 -34.05 -25.03
CA ASN A 121 12.41 -34.02 -26.51
C ASN A 121 12.86 -32.70 -27.19
N GLY A 122 13.67 -31.89 -26.51
CA GLY A 122 14.25 -30.68 -27.11
C GLY A 122 15.71 -30.55 -26.72
N SER A 123 16.57 -30.46 -27.73
CA SER A 123 17.99 -30.14 -27.57
C SER A 123 18.19 -28.95 -26.64
N SER A 124 19.17 -29.07 -25.76
CA SER A 124 19.71 -27.98 -24.93
C SER A 124 20.45 -26.97 -25.82
N GLU A 125 19.77 -26.35 -26.77
CA GLU A 125 20.25 -25.14 -27.40
C GLU A 125 19.90 -23.97 -26.48
N SER A 126 20.97 -23.45 -25.88
CA SER A 126 20.98 -22.22 -25.12
C SER A 126 20.62 -21.04 -26.03
N VAL A 127 19.34 -20.85 -26.28
CA VAL A 127 18.82 -19.51 -26.60
C VAL A 127 18.60 -18.87 -25.23
N GLY A 128 19.67 -18.31 -24.64
CA GLY A 128 19.51 -17.55 -23.41
C GLY A 128 18.58 -16.40 -23.72
N GLU A 129 17.45 -16.20 -23.02
CA GLU A 129 16.68 -14.97 -23.35
C GLU A 129 15.67 -14.47 -22.32
N CYS A 130 14.84 -15.29 -21.65
CA CYS A 130 13.82 -14.76 -20.73
C CYS A 130 13.43 -15.76 -19.63
N ARG A 131 13.42 -15.30 -18.38
CA ARG A 131 12.87 -16.02 -17.21
C ARG A 131 11.63 -15.30 -16.70
N TYR A 132 10.69 -16.02 -16.12
CA TYR A 132 9.36 -15.50 -15.78
C TYR A 132 8.98 -15.78 -14.33
N ILE A 133 8.13 -14.91 -13.81
CA ILE A 133 7.46 -15.08 -12.52
C ILE A 133 6.00 -14.67 -12.66
N VAL A 134 5.10 -15.63 -12.45
CA VAL A 134 3.66 -15.43 -12.50
C VAL A 134 3.15 -15.18 -11.09
N TRP A 135 2.55 -14.02 -10.86
CA TRP A 135 1.87 -13.71 -9.60
C TRP A 135 0.40 -14.14 -9.70
N VAL A 136 -0.03 -14.98 -8.76
CA VAL A 136 -1.42 -15.45 -8.63
C VAL A 136 -2.11 -14.63 -7.54
N PRO A 137 -3.20 -13.90 -7.86
CA PRO A 137 -3.91 -13.11 -6.87
C PRO A 137 -4.56 -14.01 -5.83
N PHE A 138 -4.35 -13.69 -4.56
CA PHE A 138 -4.94 -14.39 -3.44
C PHE A 138 -5.27 -13.41 -2.30
N SER A 139 -6.29 -13.72 -1.49
CA SER A 139 -6.72 -12.90 -0.35
C SER A 139 -7.33 -11.52 -0.74
N GLY A 140 -7.50 -10.61 0.24
CA GLY A 140 -8.07 -9.27 0.06
C GLY A 140 -7.17 -8.30 -0.71
N LEU A 141 -7.71 -7.15 -1.14
CA LEU A 141 -7.02 -6.19 -2.02
C LEU A 141 -5.67 -5.72 -1.46
N ALA A 142 -5.58 -5.40 -0.17
CA ALA A 142 -4.33 -4.97 0.45
C ALA A 142 -3.26 -6.08 0.43
N ASN A 143 -3.65 -7.33 0.74
CA ASN A 143 -2.76 -8.49 0.67
C ASN A 143 -2.27 -8.73 -0.77
N ARG A 144 -3.15 -8.53 -1.77
CA ARG A 144 -2.75 -8.60 -3.18
C ARG A 144 -1.74 -7.53 -3.55
N ILE A 145 -1.94 -6.29 -3.09
CA ILE A 145 -1.03 -5.17 -3.36
C ILE A 145 0.36 -5.44 -2.76
N ILE A 146 0.44 -5.82 -1.48
CA ILE A 146 1.72 -6.04 -0.80
C ILE A 146 2.46 -7.25 -1.34
N SER A 147 1.74 -8.33 -1.70
CA SER A 147 2.38 -9.53 -2.26
C SER A 147 2.83 -9.30 -3.70
N LEU A 148 2.06 -8.56 -4.51
CA LEU A 148 2.45 -8.16 -5.86
C LEU A 148 3.73 -7.31 -5.85
N VAL A 149 3.84 -6.34 -4.95
CA VAL A 149 5.05 -5.53 -4.79
C VAL A 149 6.23 -6.39 -4.33
N SER A 150 6.01 -7.35 -3.44
CA SER A 150 7.06 -8.28 -2.98
C SER A 150 7.56 -9.17 -4.12
N VAL A 151 6.66 -9.72 -4.92
CA VAL A 151 6.98 -10.53 -6.10
C VAL A 151 7.69 -9.69 -7.16
N PHE A 152 7.30 -8.42 -7.35
CA PHE A 152 8.02 -7.54 -8.27
C PHE A 152 9.45 -7.24 -7.82
N LEU A 153 9.67 -6.99 -6.52
CA LEU A 153 11.05 -6.84 -6.02
C LEU A 153 11.86 -8.11 -6.27
N TYR A 154 11.31 -9.27 -5.99
CA TYR A 154 11.98 -10.54 -6.28
C TYR A 154 12.26 -10.72 -7.78
N ALA A 155 11.35 -10.27 -8.65
CA ALA A 155 11.55 -10.23 -10.10
C ALA A 155 12.72 -9.32 -10.51
N LEU A 156 12.90 -8.16 -9.85
CA LEU A 156 14.04 -7.27 -10.06
C LEU A 156 15.37 -7.90 -9.61
N LEU A 157 15.36 -8.62 -8.48
CA LEU A 157 16.54 -9.29 -7.93
C LEU A 157 16.99 -10.49 -8.76
N THR A 158 16.04 -11.20 -9.36
CA THR A 158 16.28 -12.44 -10.13
C THR A 158 16.22 -12.25 -11.65
N GLU A 159 16.04 -11.01 -12.11
CA GLU A 159 15.93 -10.64 -13.53
C GLU A 159 14.86 -11.46 -14.27
N ARG A 160 13.68 -11.54 -13.65
CA ARG A 160 12.51 -12.25 -14.18
C ARG A 160 11.43 -11.26 -14.63
N VAL A 161 10.73 -11.61 -15.70
CA VAL A 161 9.56 -10.87 -16.20
C VAL A 161 8.36 -11.23 -15.34
N ILE A 162 7.73 -10.22 -14.72
CA ILE A 162 6.52 -10.42 -13.94
C ILE A 162 5.31 -10.50 -14.87
N LEU A 163 4.46 -11.49 -14.63
CA LEU A 163 3.17 -11.65 -15.28
C LEU A 163 2.09 -11.77 -14.21
N VAL A 164 1.03 -10.97 -14.35
CA VAL A 164 -0.02 -10.79 -13.35
C VAL A 164 -1.28 -11.51 -13.80
N ASP A 165 -1.73 -12.49 -13.04
CA ASP A 165 -2.99 -13.18 -13.33
C ASP A 165 -4.20 -12.24 -13.17
N GLN A 166 -5.01 -12.19 -14.23
CA GLN A 166 -6.12 -11.24 -14.41
C GLN A 166 -7.39 -11.61 -13.63
N ARG A 167 -7.51 -12.84 -13.09
CA ARG A 167 -8.76 -13.35 -12.46
C ARG A 167 -9.30 -12.47 -11.32
N SER A 168 -8.44 -11.67 -10.70
CA SER A 168 -8.79 -10.79 -9.60
C SER A 168 -9.38 -9.44 -10.00
N GLY A 169 -9.47 -9.15 -11.31
CA GLY A 169 -9.89 -7.85 -11.80
C GLY A 169 -8.85 -6.74 -11.56
N ILE A 170 -7.57 -7.09 -11.40
CA ILE A 170 -6.48 -6.14 -11.15
C ILE A 170 -6.37 -5.07 -12.23
N SER A 171 -6.67 -5.41 -13.49
CA SER A 171 -6.70 -4.50 -14.64
C SER A 171 -7.82 -3.45 -14.57
N ASN A 172 -8.86 -3.69 -13.77
CA ASN A 172 -9.90 -2.69 -13.52
C ASN A 172 -9.44 -1.66 -12.47
N LEU A 173 -8.46 -2.01 -11.65
CA LEU A 173 -7.96 -1.19 -10.54
C LEU A 173 -6.72 -0.40 -10.91
N PHE A 174 -5.78 -1.00 -11.65
CA PHE A 174 -4.49 -0.39 -11.98
C PHE A 174 -4.21 -0.36 -13.49
N CYS A 175 -3.52 0.70 -13.93
CA CYS A 175 -3.00 0.87 -15.28
C CYS A 175 -1.78 -0.02 -15.54
N GLU A 176 -1.39 -0.16 -16.81
CA GLU A 176 -0.16 -0.85 -17.23
C GLU A 176 1.09 -0.14 -16.68
N PRO A 177 1.97 -0.78 -15.89
CA PRO A 177 3.10 -0.10 -15.27
C PRO A 177 4.34 0.01 -16.15
N PHE A 178 4.42 -0.76 -17.25
CA PHE A 178 5.61 -0.85 -18.10
C PHE A 178 5.33 -0.27 -19.51
N PRO A 179 6.20 0.57 -20.08
CA PRO A 179 5.97 1.17 -21.39
C PRO A 179 5.89 0.15 -22.52
N ALA A 180 4.93 0.34 -23.44
CA ALA A 180 4.79 -0.42 -24.69
C ALA A 180 4.65 -1.95 -24.55
N THR A 181 4.26 -2.44 -23.36
CA THR A 181 4.05 -3.87 -23.06
C THR A 181 2.94 -4.02 -22.02
N SER A 182 2.45 -5.24 -21.81
CA SER A 182 1.46 -5.54 -20.77
C SER A 182 2.05 -6.46 -19.71
N TRP A 183 1.87 -6.12 -18.44
CA TRP A 183 2.20 -7.02 -17.33
C TRP A 183 1.17 -8.14 -17.13
N LEU A 184 0.04 -8.12 -17.84
CA LEU A 184 -1.04 -9.07 -17.64
C LEU A 184 -0.72 -10.42 -18.28
N LEU A 185 -0.95 -11.50 -17.54
CA LEU A 185 -0.79 -12.85 -18.05
C LEU A 185 -1.84 -13.13 -19.15
N PRO A 186 -1.45 -13.53 -20.37
CA PRO A 186 -2.40 -13.86 -21.43
C PRO A 186 -3.39 -14.95 -21.04
N ARG A 187 -4.65 -14.83 -21.50
CA ARG A 187 -5.73 -15.78 -21.16
C ARG A 187 -5.51 -17.18 -21.73
N ASN A 188 -4.71 -17.30 -22.78
CA ASN A 188 -4.32 -18.55 -23.42
C ASN A 188 -3.05 -19.17 -22.82
N PHE A 189 -2.59 -18.71 -21.65
CA PHE A 189 -1.39 -19.25 -21.01
C PHE A 189 -1.52 -20.78 -20.76
N PRO A 190 -0.54 -21.62 -21.14
CA PRO A 190 -0.67 -23.07 -21.15
C PRO A 190 -1.06 -23.71 -19.80
N LEU A 191 -0.51 -23.21 -18.69
CA LEU A 191 -0.83 -23.73 -17.35
C LEU A 191 -2.22 -23.32 -16.84
N MET A 192 -2.93 -22.45 -17.58
CA MET A 192 -4.26 -21.93 -17.23
C MET A 192 -5.40 -22.59 -18.04
N GLY A 193 -5.08 -23.52 -18.95
CA GLY A 193 -6.07 -24.26 -19.76
C GLY A 193 -6.64 -25.52 -19.08
N GLY A 194 -7.96 -25.73 -19.17
CA GLY A 194 -8.64 -27.00 -18.83
C GLY A 194 -9.56 -27.01 -17.58
N LYS A 195 -10.22 -28.15 -17.31
CA LYS A 195 -11.16 -28.40 -16.19
C LYS A 195 -10.54 -28.28 -14.78
N ARG A 196 -9.25 -27.93 -14.67
CA ARG A 196 -8.48 -27.74 -13.42
C ARG A 196 -8.31 -26.26 -13.03
N ARG A 197 -9.14 -25.38 -13.61
CA ARG A 197 -9.07 -23.91 -13.53
C ARG A 197 -8.98 -23.34 -12.10
N ASP A 198 -9.64 -23.97 -11.12
CA ASP A 198 -9.63 -23.52 -9.72
C ASP A 198 -8.75 -24.38 -8.78
N ARG A 199 -8.43 -25.62 -9.17
CA ARG A 199 -7.68 -26.56 -8.31
C ARG A 199 -6.15 -26.50 -8.47
N PHE A 200 -5.62 -25.94 -9.57
CA PHE A 200 -4.19 -26.01 -9.86
C PHE A 200 -3.32 -25.19 -8.88
N PHE A 201 -3.83 -24.05 -8.40
CA PHE A 201 -3.12 -23.16 -7.45
C PHE A 201 -3.67 -23.25 -6.00
N ASP A 202 -4.65 -24.11 -5.75
CA ASP A 202 -5.23 -24.32 -4.41
C ASP A 202 -4.71 -25.58 -3.73
N ASP A 203 -3.99 -26.45 -4.45
CA ASP A 203 -3.54 -27.72 -3.92
C ASP A 203 -2.09 -27.64 -3.40
N ARG A 204 -1.93 -27.67 -2.06
CA ARG A 204 -0.63 -27.92 -1.41
C ARG A 204 -0.04 -29.27 -1.81
N GLY A 205 -0.87 -30.23 -2.25
CA GLY A 205 -0.46 -31.52 -2.78
C GLY A 205 0.05 -31.48 -4.23
N ASN A 206 0.16 -30.29 -4.86
CA ASN A 206 0.72 -30.18 -6.20
C ASN A 206 2.16 -30.70 -6.21
N SER A 207 2.46 -31.68 -7.05
CA SER A 207 3.79 -32.29 -7.20
C SER A 207 4.86 -31.30 -7.68
N HIS A 208 4.46 -30.15 -8.22
CA HIS A 208 5.34 -29.05 -8.63
C HIS A 208 5.46 -27.94 -7.57
N CYS A 209 4.83 -28.10 -6.40
CA CYS A 209 5.04 -27.20 -5.26
C CYS A 209 6.42 -27.46 -4.67
N TYR A 210 7.21 -26.41 -4.50
CA TYR A 210 8.59 -26.53 -4.01
C TYR A 210 8.68 -27.19 -2.62
N GLY A 211 7.88 -26.77 -1.64
CA GLY A 211 7.87 -27.40 -0.32
C GLY A 211 7.44 -28.87 -0.37
N THR A 212 6.49 -29.22 -1.25
CA THR A 212 6.06 -30.61 -1.46
C THR A 212 7.13 -31.45 -2.15
N MET A 213 7.87 -30.87 -3.10
CA MET A 213 9.03 -31.53 -3.72
C MET A 213 10.10 -31.82 -2.66
N LEU A 214 10.44 -30.86 -1.80
CA LEU A 214 11.39 -31.08 -0.72
C LEU A 214 10.92 -32.17 0.26
N LYS A 215 9.65 -32.11 0.68
CA LYS A 215 9.07 -33.09 1.60
C LYS A 215 9.07 -34.52 1.04
N ASN A 216 8.84 -34.67 -0.26
CA ASN A 216 8.77 -35.99 -0.91
C ASN A 216 10.12 -36.49 -1.41
N SER A 217 11.15 -35.63 -1.49
CA SER A 217 12.48 -36.01 -1.97
C SER A 217 13.36 -36.48 -0.79
N SER A 218 13.93 -37.69 -0.89
CA SER A 218 15.01 -38.13 0.02
C SER A 218 16.26 -37.23 -0.12
N PRO A 219 17.14 -37.16 0.89
CA PRO A 219 18.23 -36.17 1.00
C PRO A 219 19.33 -36.19 -0.09
N ASN A 220 19.19 -37.00 -1.15
CA ASN A 220 20.10 -37.00 -2.30
C ASN A 220 19.42 -36.35 -3.53
N LEU A 221 19.27 -35.02 -3.49
CA LEU A 221 18.79 -34.20 -4.62
C LEU A 221 19.89 -33.96 -5.68
N THR A 222 20.73 -34.96 -5.98
CA THR A 222 21.86 -34.78 -6.91
C THR A 222 21.54 -35.05 -8.39
N GLU A 223 20.37 -35.60 -8.72
CA GLU A 223 19.97 -35.88 -10.12
C GLU A 223 18.50 -35.56 -10.42
N THR A 224 17.96 -34.44 -9.92
CA THR A 224 16.64 -33.98 -10.36
C THR A 224 16.78 -33.00 -11.53
N SER A 225 16.27 -33.40 -12.70
CA SER A 225 16.13 -32.52 -13.85
C SER A 225 15.38 -31.24 -13.44
N ILE A 226 15.95 -30.07 -13.71
CA ILE A 226 15.32 -28.77 -13.40
C ILE A 226 13.94 -28.73 -14.08
N PRO A 227 12.85 -28.52 -13.32
CA PRO A 227 11.52 -28.53 -13.90
C PRO A 227 11.29 -27.31 -14.80
N SER A 228 10.41 -27.45 -15.80
CA SER A 228 10.03 -26.33 -16.68
C SER A 228 9.28 -25.22 -15.95
N TYR A 229 8.63 -25.55 -14.82
CA TYR A 229 8.06 -24.58 -13.89
C TYR A 229 8.07 -25.08 -12.45
N LEU A 230 8.05 -24.14 -11.50
CA LEU A 230 8.00 -24.41 -10.06
C LEU A 230 6.90 -23.54 -9.41
N TYR A 231 6.08 -24.16 -8.56
CA TYR A 231 5.07 -23.46 -7.79
C TYR A 231 5.59 -23.12 -6.39
N LEU A 232 5.50 -21.85 -6.02
CA LEU A 232 5.94 -21.31 -4.74
C LEU A 232 4.72 -20.92 -3.90
N TYR A 233 4.49 -21.67 -2.83
CA TYR A 233 3.40 -21.43 -1.88
C TYR A 233 3.89 -20.54 -0.73
N LEU A 234 3.71 -19.23 -0.87
CA LEU A 234 4.13 -18.21 0.10
C LEU A 234 2.92 -17.56 0.77
N VAL A 235 1.93 -18.37 1.13
CA VAL A 235 0.77 -17.95 1.91
C VAL A 235 1.11 -18.01 3.39
N SER A 236 0.45 -17.23 4.24
CA SER A 236 0.71 -17.17 5.69
C SER A 236 0.64 -18.51 6.44
N ASP A 237 0.10 -19.57 5.84
CA ASP A 237 0.02 -20.93 6.41
C ASP A 237 0.96 -21.94 5.72
N TYR A 238 2.01 -21.45 5.06
CA TYR A 238 3.12 -22.21 4.49
C TYR A 238 3.87 -23.07 5.53
N SER A 239 4.38 -24.24 5.09
CA SER A 239 5.14 -25.18 5.94
C SER A 239 6.58 -24.74 6.16
N ASP A 240 7.34 -25.48 6.97
CA ASP A 240 8.79 -25.27 7.13
C ASP A 240 9.55 -25.51 5.80
N ASP A 241 9.13 -26.51 5.02
CA ASP A 241 9.69 -26.80 3.70
C ASP A 241 9.47 -25.65 2.71
N ASP A 242 8.29 -25.03 2.72
CA ASP A 242 8.01 -23.86 1.88
C ASP A 242 8.93 -22.67 2.24
N LYS A 243 9.36 -22.55 3.51
CA LYS A 243 10.26 -21.45 3.94
C LYS A 243 11.66 -21.58 3.39
N MET A 244 12.05 -22.75 2.89
CA MET A 244 13.34 -22.95 2.22
C MET A 244 13.49 -22.05 0.99
N PHE A 245 12.39 -21.47 0.48
CA PHE A 245 12.45 -20.36 -0.46
C PHE A 245 13.35 -19.21 0.01
N PHE A 246 13.43 -18.94 1.31
CA PHE A 246 14.26 -17.86 1.86
C PHE A 246 15.72 -18.28 2.12
N CYS A 247 16.13 -19.50 1.75
CA CYS A 247 17.50 -19.97 1.89
C CYS A 247 18.34 -19.56 0.65
N GLY A 248 19.53 -19.01 0.90
CA GLY A 248 20.40 -18.49 -0.18
C GLY A 248 20.95 -19.57 -1.11
N GLU A 249 21.15 -20.80 -0.60
CA GLU A 249 21.61 -21.93 -1.39
C GLU A 249 20.56 -22.34 -2.42
N ASP A 250 19.33 -22.64 -1.98
CA ASP A 250 18.20 -23.00 -2.85
C ASP A 250 17.89 -21.93 -3.90
N GLN A 251 18.00 -20.65 -3.53
CA GLN A 251 17.86 -19.53 -4.46
C GLN A 251 18.87 -19.59 -5.61
N LYS A 252 20.11 -20.00 -5.31
CA LYS A 252 21.22 -20.02 -6.28
C LYS A 252 21.28 -21.32 -7.08
N THR A 253 21.07 -22.46 -6.45
CA THR A 253 21.33 -23.78 -7.06
C THR A 253 20.11 -24.39 -7.73
N PHE A 254 18.90 -24.01 -7.32
CA PHE A 254 17.68 -24.65 -7.79
C PHE A 254 16.64 -23.64 -8.30
N ILE A 255 16.12 -22.77 -7.43
CA ILE A 255 15.01 -21.85 -7.77
C ILE A 255 15.45 -20.85 -8.85
N GLY A 256 16.69 -20.39 -8.81
CA GLY A 256 17.28 -19.47 -9.79
C GLY A 256 17.32 -20.02 -11.22
N GLU A 257 17.46 -21.34 -11.37
CA GLU A 257 17.60 -22.02 -12.65
C GLU A 257 16.25 -22.36 -13.31
N VAL A 258 15.18 -22.49 -12.52
CA VAL A 258 13.84 -22.77 -13.06
C VAL A 258 13.36 -21.61 -13.94
N PRO A 259 12.97 -21.81 -15.20
CA PRO A 259 12.61 -20.71 -16.10
C PRO A 259 11.26 -20.04 -15.74
N TRP A 260 10.28 -20.81 -15.25
CA TRP A 260 8.96 -20.31 -14.87
C TRP A 260 8.67 -20.51 -13.38
N LEU A 261 8.54 -19.43 -12.64
CA LEU A 261 8.05 -19.47 -11.26
C LEU A 261 6.58 -19.08 -11.24
N VAL A 262 5.76 -19.78 -10.45
CA VAL A 262 4.39 -19.36 -10.17
C VAL A 262 4.22 -19.16 -8.67
N VAL A 263 3.88 -17.95 -8.26
CA VAL A 263 3.86 -17.54 -6.85
C VAL A 263 2.45 -17.22 -6.41
N LYS A 264 2.00 -17.88 -5.34
CA LYS A 264 0.80 -17.51 -4.60
C LYS A 264 1.19 -16.98 -3.23
N SER A 265 0.78 -15.77 -2.90
CA SER A 265 1.15 -15.14 -1.63
C SER A 265 0.13 -14.10 -1.16
N ASN A 266 -0.04 -14.02 0.15
CA ASN A 266 -0.80 -12.97 0.86
C ASN A 266 0.05 -12.16 1.85
N ILE A 267 1.38 -12.31 1.83
CA ILE A 267 2.28 -11.67 2.79
C ILE A 267 3.21 -10.66 2.09
N TYR A 268 3.69 -9.68 2.85
CA TYR A 268 4.79 -8.80 2.46
C TYR A 268 6.12 -9.44 2.85
N PHE A 269 6.74 -10.20 1.94
CA PHE A 269 7.93 -11.00 2.24
C PHE A 269 9.25 -10.30 1.89
N VAL A 270 9.21 -9.03 1.45
CA VAL A 270 10.41 -8.21 1.21
C VAL A 270 11.40 -8.24 2.37
N PRO A 271 10.98 -8.12 3.64
CA PRO A 271 11.93 -8.13 4.76
C PRO A 271 12.80 -9.40 4.79
N SER A 272 12.22 -10.57 4.49
CA SER A 272 12.96 -11.83 4.46
C SER A 272 13.97 -11.91 3.30
N LEU A 273 13.74 -11.18 2.20
CA LEU A 273 14.72 -11.10 1.10
C LEU A 273 16.01 -10.37 1.51
N TRP A 274 15.94 -9.46 2.49
CA TRP A 274 17.14 -8.81 3.05
C TRP A 274 18.00 -9.77 3.87
N LEU A 275 17.46 -10.92 4.28
CA LEU A 275 18.22 -11.93 5.03
C LEU A 275 19.00 -12.87 4.10
N ILE A 276 18.76 -12.80 2.79
CA ILE A 276 19.41 -13.65 1.81
C ILE A 276 20.72 -12.96 1.38
N PRO A 277 21.91 -13.51 1.70
CA PRO A 277 23.18 -12.81 1.48
C PRO A 277 23.42 -12.40 0.03
N SER A 278 22.97 -13.23 -0.93
CA SER A 278 23.09 -12.95 -2.37
C SER A 278 22.27 -11.73 -2.83
N PHE A 279 21.20 -11.36 -2.12
CA PHE A 279 20.35 -10.22 -2.48
C PHE A 279 20.72 -8.93 -1.75
N GLN A 280 21.39 -9.02 -0.60
CA GLN A 280 21.71 -7.85 0.23
C GLN A 280 22.45 -6.75 -0.53
N THR A 281 23.47 -7.12 -1.31
CA THR A 281 24.29 -6.15 -2.06
C THR A 281 23.43 -5.34 -3.04
N GLU A 282 22.52 -6.01 -3.75
CA GLU A 282 21.63 -5.34 -4.71
C GLU A 282 20.54 -4.51 -4.01
N LEU A 283 19.99 -5.01 -2.90
CA LEU A 283 19.01 -4.30 -2.10
C LEU A 283 19.57 -3.01 -1.49
N ILE A 284 20.79 -3.02 -0.96
CA ILE A 284 21.45 -1.83 -0.38
C ILE A 284 21.67 -0.76 -1.45
N LYS A 285 22.10 -1.15 -2.66
CA LYS A 285 22.27 -0.19 -3.77
C LYS A 285 20.94 0.41 -4.23
N MET A 286 19.90 -0.41 -4.36
CA MET A 286 18.57 0.06 -4.78
C MET A 286 17.91 0.93 -3.71
N PHE A 287 18.01 0.54 -2.44
CA PHE A 287 17.31 1.16 -1.31
C PHE A 287 18.29 1.50 -0.18
N PRO A 288 19.06 2.60 -0.30
CA PRO A 288 19.90 3.09 0.79
C PRO A 288 19.11 3.34 2.07
N GLU A 289 17.89 3.86 1.93
CA GLU A 289 16.88 3.94 2.99
C GLU A 289 16.02 2.66 2.95
N LYS A 290 16.34 1.66 3.78
CA LYS A 290 15.73 0.31 3.75
C LYS A 290 14.19 0.32 3.82
N GLU A 291 13.61 1.29 4.52
CA GLU A 291 12.16 1.43 4.69
C GLU A 291 11.42 1.93 3.42
N THR A 292 12.15 2.37 2.41
CA THR A 292 11.56 3.00 1.21
C THR A 292 11.16 2.00 0.12
N VAL A 293 11.37 0.70 0.33
CA VAL A 293 11.12 -0.34 -0.69
C VAL A 293 9.67 -0.32 -1.19
N PHE A 294 8.71 -0.49 -0.28
CA PHE A 294 7.30 -0.45 -0.64
C PHE A 294 6.90 0.95 -1.15
N HIS A 295 7.43 2.01 -0.55
CA HIS A 295 7.15 3.39 -0.96
C HIS A 295 7.51 3.65 -2.43
N HIS A 296 8.71 3.25 -2.87
CA HIS A 296 9.15 3.45 -4.25
C HIS A 296 8.46 2.49 -5.22
N LEU A 297 8.44 1.19 -4.91
CA LEU A 297 7.92 0.18 -5.84
C LEU A 297 6.41 0.29 -6.03
N SER A 298 5.64 0.57 -4.97
CA SER A 298 4.19 0.78 -5.09
C SER A 298 3.86 2.02 -5.92
N ARG A 299 4.61 3.12 -5.78
CA ARG A 299 4.40 4.35 -6.56
C ARG A 299 4.84 4.23 -8.02
N TYR A 300 5.72 3.27 -8.32
CA TYR A 300 6.12 2.92 -9.68
C TYR A 300 5.11 1.98 -10.36
N LEU A 301 4.62 0.97 -9.63
CA LEU A 301 3.72 -0.05 -10.19
C LEU A 301 2.25 0.36 -10.20
N LEU A 302 1.76 0.99 -9.14
CA LEU A 302 0.34 1.04 -8.83
C LEU A 302 -0.25 2.41 -9.14
N HIS A 303 -0.68 2.57 -10.39
CA HIS A 303 -1.40 3.75 -10.86
C HIS A 303 -2.88 3.43 -11.02
N PRO A 304 -3.79 4.04 -10.25
CA PRO A 304 -5.22 3.79 -10.38
C PRO A 304 -5.75 4.07 -11.79
N THR A 305 -6.65 3.23 -12.30
CA THR A 305 -7.36 3.50 -13.57
C THR A 305 -8.15 4.81 -13.50
N ASN A 306 -8.49 5.40 -14.64
CA ASN A 306 -9.27 6.65 -14.70
C ASN A 306 -10.59 6.57 -13.92
N LYS A 307 -11.23 5.38 -13.87
CA LYS A 307 -12.43 5.14 -13.07
C LYS A 307 -12.15 5.33 -11.56
N VAL A 308 -11.10 4.68 -11.05
CA VAL A 308 -10.71 4.78 -9.63
C VAL A 308 -10.17 6.18 -9.32
N TRP A 309 -9.36 6.74 -10.21
CA TRP A 309 -8.82 8.10 -10.08
C TRP A 309 -9.91 9.17 -10.04
N GLY A 310 -10.99 8.99 -10.81
CA GLY A 310 -12.16 9.84 -10.75
C GLY A 310 -12.84 9.83 -9.38
N LEU A 311 -12.90 8.68 -8.70
CA LEU A 311 -13.44 8.59 -7.34
C LEU A 311 -12.55 9.35 -6.34
N VAL A 312 -11.23 9.18 -6.45
CA VAL A 312 -10.24 9.85 -5.59
C VAL A 312 -10.29 11.36 -5.76
N THR A 313 -10.21 11.85 -7.00
CA THR A 313 -10.20 13.28 -7.32
C THR A 313 -11.50 13.99 -6.95
N ARG A 314 -12.66 13.40 -7.25
CA ARG A 314 -13.96 13.97 -6.86
C ARG A 314 -14.10 14.06 -5.33
N SER A 315 -13.75 12.99 -4.62
CA SER A 315 -13.83 12.96 -3.16
C SER A 315 -12.87 13.98 -2.53
N TYR A 316 -11.64 14.05 -3.03
CA TYR A 316 -10.67 15.02 -2.54
C TYR A 316 -11.12 16.46 -2.80
N ASN A 317 -11.55 16.77 -4.03
CA ASN A 317 -11.93 18.12 -4.41
C ASN A 317 -13.16 18.60 -3.64
N ALA A 318 -14.15 17.71 -3.42
CA ALA A 318 -15.37 18.05 -2.71
C ALA A 318 -15.16 18.25 -1.19
N TYR A 319 -14.35 17.40 -0.56
CA TYR A 319 -14.31 17.32 0.91
C TYR A 319 -12.95 17.66 1.55
N LEU A 320 -11.83 17.44 0.86
CA LEU A 320 -10.49 17.50 1.47
C LEU A 320 -9.65 18.71 1.01
N SER A 321 -9.96 19.26 -0.18
CA SER A 321 -9.14 20.28 -0.85
C SER A 321 -9.05 21.60 -0.09
N ARG A 322 -10.11 21.97 0.63
CA ARG A 322 -10.25 23.23 1.38
C ARG A 322 -9.56 23.21 2.74
N ALA A 323 -9.16 22.04 3.21
CA ALA A 323 -8.59 21.86 4.54
C ALA A 323 -7.18 22.47 4.64
N ASP A 324 -6.92 23.23 5.72
CA ASP A 324 -5.56 23.64 6.08
C ASP A 324 -4.73 22.41 6.49
N GLU A 325 -5.36 21.47 7.22
CA GLU A 325 -4.75 20.21 7.65
C GLU A 325 -5.70 19.02 7.39
N ARG A 326 -5.13 17.86 7.06
CA ARG A 326 -5.88 16.64 6.75
C ARG A 326 -5.38 15.50 7.62
N LEU A 327 -6.29 14.88 8.36
CA LEU A 327 -6.02 13.72 9.20
C LEU A 327 -6.73 12.50 8.61
N GLY A 328 -5.99 11.41 8.39
CA GLY A 328 -6.58 10.12 8.00
C GLY A 328 -6.70 9.20 9.21
N ILE A 329 -7.89 8.66 9.47
CA ILE A 329 -8.12 7.64 10.50
C ILE A 329 -8.65 6.38 9.82
N GLN A 330 -7.78 5.37 9.73
CA GLN A 330 -8.13 4.06 9.20
C GLN A 330 -8.55 3.16 10.37
N VAL A 331 -9.80 2.72 10.38
CA VAL A 331 -10.35 1.90 11.46
C VAL A 331 -10.67 0.51 10.94
N ARG A 332 -9.94 -0.48 11.44
CA ARG A 332 -10.16 -1.89 11.15
C ARG A 332 -10.25 -2.68 12.45
N VAL A 333 -11.41 -3.30 12.68
CA VAL A 333 -11.66 -4.16 13.83
C VAL A 333 -11.59 -5.62 13.38
N PHE A 334 -10.82 -6.44 14.11
CA PHE A 334 -10.63 -7.86 13.83
C PHE A 334 -11.31 -8.73 14.90
N GLU A 335 -12.63 -8.63 15.01
CA GLU A 335 -13.42 -9.47 15.91
C GLU A 335 -14.41 -10.35 15.15
N ARG A 336 -14.75 -11.50 15.72
CA ARG A 336 -15.81 -12.39 15.21
C ARG A 336 -17.19 -11.77 15.34
N ARG A 337 -17.40 -10.89 16.32
CA ARG A 337 -18.66 -10.17 16.49
C ARG A 337 -18.66 -8.97 15.55
N ALA A 338 -19.61 -8.95 14.62
CA ALA A 338 -19.81 -7.79 13.75
C ALA A 338 -20.44 -6.66 14.57
N GLY A 339 -19.80 -5.49 14.63
CA GLY A 339 -20.42 -4.30 15.20
C GLY A 339 -19.47 -3.22 15.69
N TYR A 340 -20.08 -2.10 16.07
CA TYR A 340 -19.41 -1.00 16.76
C TYR A 340 -18.95 -1.44 18.15
N LEU A 341 -17.70 -1.11 18.47
CA LEU A 341 -17.09 -1.36 19.78
C LEU A 341 -16.71 -0.03 20.44
N GLN A 342 -17.28 0.24 21.62
CA GLN A 342 -17.07 1.49 22.34
C GLN A 342 -15.59 1.72 22.70
N HIS A 343 -14.88 0.68 23.12
CA HIS A 343 -13.47 0.78 23.50
C HIS A 343 -12.56 1.19 22.31
N VAL A 344 -12.92 0.79 21.08
CA VAL A 344 -12.20 1.22 19.87
C VAL A 344 -12.40 2.72 19.63
N MET A 345 -13.62 3.24 19.86
CA MET A 345 -13.86 4.68 19.79
C MET A 345 -13.05 5.43 20.86
N ASP A 346 -13.04 4.93 22.09
CA ASP A 346 -12.29 5.55 23.19
C ASP A 346 -10.78 5.57 22.87
N GLN A 347 -10.26 4.50 22.25
CA GLN A 347 -8.90 4.44 21.74
C GLN A 347 -8.63 5.48 20.65
N ILE A 348 -9.55 5.66 19.70
CA ILE A 348 -9.41 6.68 18.63
C ILE A 348 -9.28 8.07 19.27
N ILE A 349 -10.21 8.43 20.16
CA ILE A 349 -10.22 9.74 20.83
C ILE A 349 -8.92 9.93 21.61
N ALA A 350 -8.61 9.01 22.53
CA ALA A 350 -7.44 9.09 23.38
C ALA A 350 -6.12 9.15 22.60
N CYS A 351 -6.02 8.43 21.47
CA CYS A 351 -4.86 8.49 20.59
C CYS A 351 -4.74 9.86 19.92
N THR A 352 -5.84 10.35 19.32
CA THR A 352 -5.82 11.62 18.59
C THR A 352 -5.59 12.83 19.48
N GLU A 353 -6.10 12.83 20.71
CA GLU A 353 -5.86 13.90 21.69
C GLU A 353 -4.43 13.85 22.24
N ARG A 354 -3.97 12.67 22.66
CA ARG A 354 -2.62 12.48 23.23
C ARG A 354 -1.52 12.87 22.26
N GLU A 355 -1.66 12.50 20.99
CA GLU A 355 -0.70 12.83 19.94
C GLU A 355 -0.96 14.22 19.33
N LYS A 356 -1.89 15.00 19.88
CA LYS A 356 -2.26 16.36 19.44
C LYS A 356 -2.67 16.44 17.97
N LEU A 357 -3.25 15.36 17.44
CA LEU A 357 -3.79 15.27 16.09
C LEU A 357 -5.17 15.93 16.02
N LEU A 358 -5.98 15.76 17.07
CA LEU A 358 -7.27 16.44 17.24
C LEU A 358 -7.30 17.20 18.57
N PRO A 359 -7.96 18.36 18.63
CA PRO A 359 -8.08 19.13 19.85
C PRO A 359 -9.09 18.50 20.81
N GLU A 360 -8.86 18.71 22.11
CA GLU A 360 -9.83 18.41 23.15
C GLU A 360 -11.09 19.29 22.99
N LEU A 361 -12.21 18.83 23.54
CA LEU A 361 -13.44 19.60 23.60
C LEU A 361 -13.38 20.59 24.78
N ALA A 362 -13.88 21.81 24.59
CA ALA A 362 -13.89 22.81 25.65
C ALA A 362 -14.91 22.41 26.74
N ALA A 363 -14.49 22.44 28.00
CA ALA A 363 -15.42 22.39 29.13
C ALA A 363 -16.43 23.55 29.00
N THR A 364 -17.69 23.30 29.33
CA THR A 364 -18.89 24.08 28.99
C THR A 364 -18.98 25.52 29.50
N GLN A 365 -17.85 26.18 29.81
CA GLN A 365 -17.77 27.60 30.13
C GLN A 365 -16.62 28.29 29.37
N VAL A 366 -16.85 28.58 28.09
CA VAL A 366 -16.00 29.58 27.41
C VAL A 366 -16.44 30.96 27.89
N LYS A 367 -15.67 31.54 28.82
CA LYS A 367 -15.62 32.99 29.01
C LYS A 367 -15.34 33.62 27.64
N ASN A 368 -16.14 34.61 27.26
CA ASN A 368 -15.89 35.49 26.11
C ASN A 368 -14.59 36.28 26.32
N THR A 369 -13.43 35.63 26.20
CA THR A 369 -12.18 36.32 25.92
C THR A 369 -12.03 36.33 24.41
N SER A 370 -12.54 37.41 23.82
CA SER A 370 -12.29 37.79 22.45
C SER A 370 -10.81 38.15 22.27
N THR A 371 -9.94 37.15 22.16
CA THR A 371 -8.65 37.34 21.49
C THR A 371 -8.89 37.17 19.98
N ARG A 372 -9.30 38.28 19.37
CA ARG A 372 -9.15 38.50 17.92
C ARG A 372 -7.70 38.19 17.54
N SER A 373 -7.49 37.46 16.45
CA SER A 373 -6.21 37.28 15.72
C SER A 373 -5.47 35.93 15.84
N SER A 374 -6.16 34.79 15.72
CA SER A 374 -5.53 33.62 15.06
C SER A 374 -6.44 33.12 13.94
N LYS A 375 -5.85 32.81 12.78
CA LYS A 375 -6.56 32.21 11.65
C LYS A 375 -7.19 30.91 12.16
N ARG A 376 -8.53 30.80 12.13
CA ARG A 376 -9.23 29.56 12.50
C ARG A 376 -8.86 28.47 11.50
N LEU A 377 -8.02 27.52 11.94
CA LEU A 377 -7.58 26.41 11.10
C LEU A 377 -8.73 25.45 10.85
N LEU A 378 -8.92 25.07 9.58
CA LEU A 378 -9.84 24.01 9.19
C LEU A 378 -9.08 22.69 9.06
N LYS A 379 -9.40 21.73 9.93
CA LYS A 379 -8.88 20.37 9.88
C LYS A 379 -9.98 19.43 9.40
N VAL A 380 -9.72 18.71 8.30
CA VAL A 380 -10.65 17.70 7.78
C VAL A 380 -10.14 16.31 8.12
N VAL A 381 -10.98 15.52 8.76
CA VAL A 381 -10.71 14.14 9.19
C VAL A 381 -11.37 13.18 8.21
N LEU A 382 -10.54 12.44 7.45
CA LEU A 382 -10.99 11.35 6.59
C LEU A 382 -11.01 10.05 7.40
N VAL A 383 -12.20 9.51 7.65
CA VAL A 383 -12.37 8.22 8.33
C VAL A 383 -12.68 7.13 7.31
N THR A 384 -11.99 6.00 7.40
CA THR A 384 -12.28 4.81 6.59
C THR A 384 -12.53 3.62 7.50
N SER A 385 -13.74 3.07 7.48
CA SER A 385 -14.14 1.90 8.25
C SER A 385 -15.27 1.14 7.58
N LEU A 386 -15.40 -0.15 7.86
CA LEU A 386 -16.62 -0.92 7.55
C LEU A 386 -17.79 -0.54 8.48
N HIS A 387 -17.49 0.09 9.63
CA HIS A 387 -18.46 0.50 10.64
C HIS A 387 -18.57 2.04 10.64
N PRO A 388 -19.59 2.63 9.99
CA PRO A 388 -19.74 4.08 9.90
C PRO A 388 -19.96 4.76 11.24
N GLU A 389 -20.35 4.01 12.27
CA GLU A 389 -20.61 4.48 13.63
C GLU A 389 -19.41 5.25 14.22
N TYR A 390 -18.18 4.85 13.89
CA TYR A 390 -16.96 5.55 14.33
C TYR A 390 -16.90 6.98 13.77
N SER A 391 -17.13 7.14 12.46
CA SER A 391 -17.15 8.46 11.83
C SER A 391 -18.33 9.30 12.30
N VAL A 392 -19.51 8.70 12.45
CA VAL A 392 -20.72 9.40 12.90
C VAL A 392 -20.52 9.93 14.33
N LYS A 393 -19.94 9.13 15.22
CA LYS A 393 -19.68 9.53 16.60
C LYS A 393 -18.62 10.62 16.69
N LEU A 394 -17.52 10.50 15.95
CA LEU A 394 -16.49 11.54 15.89
C LEU A 394 -17.06 12.86 15.35
N LYS A 395 -17.86 12.79 14.28
CA LYS A 395 -18.56 13.95 13.71
C LYS A 395 -19.48 14.61 14.73
N ARG A 396 -20.26 13.82 15.47
CA ARG A 396 -21.17 14.31 16.50
C ARG A 396 -20.43 15.04 17.62
N MET A 397 -19.32 14.48 18.11
CA MET A 397 -18.51 15.10 19.17
C MET A 397 -18.09 16.54 18.85
N PHE A 398 -17.52 16.75 17.66
CA PHE A 398 -17.06 18.08 17.23
C PHE A 398 -18.19 19.00 16.73
N TRP A 399 -19.38 18.45 16.50
CA TRP A 399 -20.57 19.23 16.17
C TRP A 399 -21.28 19.75 17.43
N GLU A 400 -21.34 18.93 18.48
CA GLU A 400 -22.06 19.23 19.72
C GLU A 400 -21.27 20.14 20.68
N GLN A 401 -19.93 20.11 20.63
CA GLN A 401 -19.09 20.87 21.55
C GLN A 401 -18.00 21.64 20.79
N PRO A 402 -17.71 22.90 21.18
CA PRO A 402 -16.60 23.64 20.60
C PRO A 402 -15.26 23.03 21.01
N THR A 403 -14.26 23.15 20.14
CA THR A 403 -12.88 22.75 20.42
C THR A 403 -12.23 23.72 21.41
N SER A 404 -11.36 23.21 22.29
CA SER A 404 -10.58 24.01 23.25
C SER A 404 -9.61 24.97 22.56
N THR A 405 -9.16 24.63 21.35
CA THR A 405 -8.24 25.42 20.52
C THR A 405 -8.95 26.41 19.59
N GLY A 406 -10.27 26.29 19.40
CA GLY A 406 -11.05 27.06 18.43
C GLY A 406 -10.85 26.63 16.96
N GLU A 407 -10.15 25.52 16.72
CA GLU A 407 -10.02 24.90 15.40
C GLU A 407 -11.37 24.36 14.91
N MET A 408 -11.62 24.45 13.60
CA MET A 408 -12.82 23.87 12.98
C MET A 408 -12.51 22.46 12.51
N ILE A 409 -13.27 21.48 13.00
CA ILE A 409 -13.09 20.07 12.64
C ILE A 409 -14.27 19.61 11.78
N GLU A 410 -13.97 19.10 10.59
CA GLU A 410 -14.96 18.47 9.72
C GLU A 410 -14.59 16.99 9.54
N VAL A 411 -15.56 16.09 9.74
CA VAL A 411 -15.34 14.64 9.63
C VAL A 411 -16.07 14.12 8.40
N TYR A 412 -15.33 13.41 7.54
CA TYR A 412 -15.81 12.85 6.29
C TYR A 412 -15.46 11.36 6.18
N GLN A 413 -16.44 10.54 5.81
CA GLN A 413 -16.27 9.14 5.46
C GLN A 413 -16.81 8.90 4.04
N PRO A 414 -16.02 8.33 3.11
CA PRO A 414 -16.44 8.17 1.70
C PRO A 414 -17.50 7.10 1.46
N SER A 415 -17.50 6.00 2.20
CA SER A 415 -18.39 4.86 1.98
C SER A 415 -18.84 4.20 3.29
N GLU A 416 -20.08 3.70 3.32
CA GLU A 416 -20.62 2.83 4.38
C GLU A 416 -20.70 1.39 3.86
N GLU A 417 -19.60 0.65 3.90
CA GLU A 417 -19.55 -0.73 3.39
C GLU A 417 -20.02 -1.74 4.45
N ARG A 418 -21.30 -1.64 4.89
CA ARG A 418 -21.90 -2.60 5.83
C ARG A 418 -22.10 -4.00 5.22
N ASP A 419 -22.21 -4.12 3.90
CA ASP A 419 -22.60 -5.37 3.22
C ASP A 419 -21.44 -6.26 2.73
N VAL A 420 -20.19 -5.95 3.08
CA VAL A 420 -19.03 -6.81 2.70
C VAL A 420 -18.94 -8.09 3.55
N PHE A 421 -19.76 -8.20 4.61
CA PHE A 421 -19.81 -9.38 5.50
C PHE A 421 -20.34 -10.66 4.83
N TYR A 422 -20.98 -10.59 3.65
CA TYR A 422 -21.55 -11.76 2.97
C TYR A 422 -20.65 -12.39 1.89
N LEU A 423 -19.47 -11.84 1.63
CA LEU A 423 -18.49 -12.51 0.79
C LEU A 423 -17.52 -13.30 1.68
N ASP A 424 -17.75 -14.61 1.75
CA ASP A 424 -16.89 -15.66 2.35
C ASP A 424 -15.43 -15.71 1.80
N SER A 425 -15.02 -14.69 1.05
CA SER A 425 -13.71 -14.52 0.42
C SER A 425 -12.91 -13.33 0.98
N TYR A 426 -13.43 -12.56 1.95
CA TYR A 426 -12.68 -11.48 2.58
C TYR A 426 -11.81 -12.01 3.74
N ILE A 427 -10.61 -12.48 3.39
CA ILE A 427 -9.57 -12.84 4.37
C ILE A 427 -8.90 -11.55 4.87
N SER A 428 -8.95 -11.34 6.19
CA SER A 428 -8.39 -10.21 6.94
C SER A 428 -6.94 -9.85 6.60
N THR A 429 -6.65 -8.55 6.53
CA THR A 429 -5.34 -7.95 6.25
C THR A 429 -4.52 -7.73 7.51
N ILE A 430 -3.20 -7.87 7.42
CA ILE A 430 -2.20 -7.59 8.46
C ILE A 430 -2.00 -6.07 8.57
N GLY A 431 -2.08 -5.50 9.77
CA GLY A 431 -1.55 -4.16 10.07
C GLY A 431 -0.39 -4.32 11.05
N VAL A 432 0.81 -3.87 10.69
CA VAL A 432 1.91 -3.70 11.64
C VAL A 432 1.91 -2.22 12.03
N ASP A 433 1.81 -1.93 13.33
CA ASP A 433 1.95 -0.57 13.86
C ASP A 433 3.41 -0.35 14.31
N PHE A 434 3.96 0.81 13.94
CA PHE A 434 5.38 1.14 14.11
C PHE A 434 5.54 2.56 14.64
N LYS A 435 6.23 2.69 15.78
CA LYS A 435 6.57 3.99 16.39
C LYS A 435 8.08 4.07 16.63
N ILE A 436 8.70 5.15 16.14
CA ILE A 436 10.10 5.48 16.46
C ILE A 436 10.09 6.65 17.43
N HIS A 437 10.86 6.54 18.50
CA HIS A 437 11.22 7.66 19.35
C HIS A 437 12.75 7.78 19.41
N THR A 438 13.29 8.97 19.18
CA THR A 438 14.74 9.20 19.22
C THR A 438 15.05 10.16 20.36
N VAL A 439 15.99 9.79 21.21
CA VAL A 439 16.40 10.55 22.40
C VAL A 439 17.91 10.77 22.35
N GLU A 440 18.35 11.98 22.67
CA GLU A 440 19.76 12.30 22.88
C GLU A 440 20.08 12.15 24.36
N GLN A 441 20.99 11.25 24.72
CA GLN A 441 21.42 11.05 26.10
C GLN A 441 22.93 10.81 26.15
N ASP A 442 23.63 11.55 27.02
CA ASP A 442 25.09 11.50 27.20
C ASP A 442 25.91 11.63 25.90
N GLY A 443 25.45 12.50 25.00
CA GLY A 443 26.10 12.76 23.70
C GLY A 443 25.94 11.63 22.68
N LYS A 444 25.06 10.66 22.95
CA LYS A 444 24.70 9.58 22.02
C LYS A 444 23.23 9.69 21.62
N THR A 445 22.98 9.55 20.32
CA THR A 445 21.63 9.45 19.76
C THR A 445 21.11 8.02 19.94
N ILE A 446 20.11 7.85 20.79
CA ILE A 446 19.45 6.56 21.03
C ILE A 446 18.12 6.53 20.28
N LYS A 447 17.97 5.58 19.36
CA LYS A 447 16.75 5.41 18.57
C LYS A 447 15.94 4.22 19.06
N LEU A 448 14.88 4.48 19.83
CA LEU A 448 13.90 3.50 20.27
C LEU A 448 12.89 3.21 19.16
N GLN A 449 12.69 1.92 18.88
CA GLN A 449 11.73 1.45 17.87
C GLN A 449 10.75 0.50 18.55
N ILE A 450 9.48 0.90 18.63
CA ILE A 450 8.41 0.12 19.24
C ILE A 450 7.52 -0.43 18.13
N TRP A 451 7.30 -1.74 18.19
CA TRP A 451 6.52 -2.48 17.22
C TRP A 451 5.37 -3.18 17.94
N ALA A 452 4.13 -2.94 17.52
CA ALA A 452 3.00 -3.73 17.99
C ALA A 452 2.79 -4.91 17.03
N THR A 453 3.32 -6.09 17.39
CA THR A 453 3.07 -7.33 16.65
C THR A 453 1.79 -7.98 17.15
N THR A 454 0.65 -7.30 17.09
CA THR A 454 -0.64 -7.92 17.41
C THR A 454 -1.08 -8.78 16.22
N GLY A 455 -0.65 -10.05 16.23
CA GLY A 455 -1.14 -11.04 15.30
C GLY A 455 -0.67 -12.45 15.67
N GLN A 456 -1.58 -13.41 15.49
CA GLN A 456 -1.39 -14.86 15.64
C GLN A 456 0.01 -15.37 15.27
N GLU A 457 0.38 -16.51 15.87
CA GLU A 457 1.60 -17.33 15.68
C GLU A 457 2.17 -17.46 14.24
N ARG A 458 1.35 -17.20 13.21
CA ARG A 458 1.74 -17.13 11.79
C ARG A 458 2.59 -15.93 11.37
N PHE A 459 2.88 -14.95 12.24
CA PHE A 459 3.74 -13.79 11.94
C PHE A 459 5.16 -13.85 12.53
N ARG A 460 5.58 -15.00 13.09
CA ARG A 460 6.93 -15.22 13.66
C ARG A 460 8.08 -14.82 12.72
N THR A 461 7.90 -14.90 11.39
CA THR A 461 8.95 -14.59 10.40
C THR A 461 9.28 -13.09 10.32
N ILE A 462 8.37 -12.21 10.73
CA ILE A 462 8.61 -10.77 10.76
C ILE A 462 9.41 -10.39 12.02
N THR A 463 9.22 -11.13 13.11
CA THR A 463 9.83 -10.88 14.43
C THR A 463 11.36 -10.91 14.39
N SER A 464 11.97 -11.82 13.62
CA SER A 464 13.44 -11.95 13.54
C SER A 464 14.14 -10.74 12.91
N ILE A 465 13.41 -9.90 12.17
CA ILE A 465 13.96 -8.77 11.41
C ILE A 465 14.04 -7.51 12.28
N TYR A 466 13.24 -7.43 13.34
CA TYR A 466 13.25 -6.31 14.28
C TYR A 466 14.44 -6.33 15.25
N TYR A 467 15.15 -7.46 15.34
CA TYR A 467 16.33 -7.61 16.19
C TYR A 467 17.64 -7.28 15.46
N ILE A 468 17.61 -7.13 14.13
CA ILE A 468 18.84 -7.02 13.33
C ILE A 468 19.37 -5.59 13.36
N GLY A 469 20.56 -5.44 13.94
CA GLY A 469 21.21 -4.14 14.12
C GLY A 469 20.69 -3.34 15.32
N ALA A 470 19.85 -3.96 16.15
CA ALA A 470 19.48 -3.41 17.45
C ALA A 470 20.58 -3.79 18.47
N ASP A 471 21.07 -2.81 19.22
CA ASP A 471 22.03 -3.05 20.31
C ASP A 471 21.39 -3.86 21.46
N TRP A 472 20.05 -3.84 21.56
CA TRP A 472 19.25 -4.53 22.56
C TRP A 472 17.80 -4.73 22.07
N TYR A 473 17.08 -5.68 22.66
CA TYR A 473 15.65 -5.87 22.43
C TYR A 473 14.92 -6.28 23.72
N CYS A 474 13.66 -5.87 23.86
CA CYS A 474 12.80 -6.25 24.99
C CYS A 474 11.48 -6.79 24.44
N VAL A 475 11.06 -7.95 24.94
CA VAL A 475 9.80 -8.60 24.53
C VAL A 475 8.83 -8.53 25.70
N GLN A 476 7.76 -7.77 25.53
CA GLN A 476 6.66 -7.74 26.50
C GLN A 476 5.51 -8.62 26.01
N LEU A 477 5.25 -9.70 26.73
CA LEU A 477 4.11 -10.59 26.49
C LEU A 477 2.98 -10.21 27.44
N SER A 478 1.78 -9.98 26.91
CA SER A 478 0.56 -9.88 27.70
C SER A 478 -0.24 -11.17 27.49
N VAL A 479 -0.33 -11.99 28.52
CA VAL A 479 -1.20 -13.17 28.53
C VAL A 479 -2.55 -12.69 29.05
N SER A 480 -3.60 -12.81 28.24
CA SER A 480 -4.96 -12.45 28.63
C SER A 480 -5.60 -13.55 29.47
N ASP A 481 -4.98 -13.89 30.60
CA ASP A 481 -5.66 -14.55 31.71
C ASP A 481 -4.95 -14.19 33.04
N VAL A 482 -5.69 -13.48 33.89
CA VAL A 482 -5.49 -13.23 35.34
C VAL A 482 -4.11 -12.69 35.82
N SER A 483 -4.08 -11.37 36.02
CA SER A 483 -3.32 -10.61 37.05
C SER A 483 -1.78 -10.68 37.19
N GLU A 484 -1.03 -11.37 36.34
CA GLU A 484 0.44 -11.26 36.35
C GLU A 484 1.01 -10.95 34.96
N SER A 485 1.73 -9.82 34.85
CA SER A 485 2.53 -9.50 33.67
C SER A 485 3.94 -10.06 33.88
N THR A 486 4.25 -11.20 33.29
CA THR A 486 5.62 -11.73 33.29
C THR A 486 6.42 -11.07 32.16
N VAL A 487 7.40 -10.25 32.51
CA VAL A 487 8.34 -9.64 31.55
C VAL A 487 9.55 -10.56 31.42
N PHE A 488 9.80 -11.08 30.23
CA PHE A 488 11.03 -11.82 29.92
C PHE A 488 12.03 -10.86 29.29
N VAL A 489 13.16 -10.62 29.97
CA VAL A 489 14.27 -9.83 29.42
C VAL A 489 15.40 -10.77 29.06
N ALA A 490 15.72 -10.87 27.76
CA ALA A 490 16.89 -11.60 27.28
C ALA A 490 18.01 -10.59 26.99
N PHE A 491 19.19 -10.81 27.57
CA PHE A 491 20.38 -9.98 27.35
C PHE A 491 21.48 -10.81 26.68
N ASP A 492 22.26 -10.19 25.79
CA ASP A 492 23.54 -10.74 25.34
C ASP A 492 24.64 -10.56 26.42
N GLY A 493 25.56 -11.51 26.50
CA GLY A 493 26.34 -11.86 27.69
C GLY A 493 27.33 -10.80 28.23
N GLU A 494 27.62 -9.73 27.50
CA GLU A 494 28.58 -8.70 27.95
C GLU A 494 27.97 -7.66 28.91
N MET A 495 26.64 -7.50 28.95
CA MET A 495 25.96 -6.47 29.78
C MET A 495 25.53 -6.91 31.18
N THR A 496 25.65 -8.20 31.53
CA THR A 496 25.37 -8.70 32.89
C THR A 496 26.24 -8.01 33.95
N LYS A 497 27.40 -7.45 33.55
CA LYS A 497 28.30 -6.70 34.44
C LYS A 497 27.95 -5.22 34.61
N LEU A 498 27.29 -4.59 33.63
CA LEU A 498 27.03 -3.14 33.67
C LEU A 498 25.75 -2.80 34.44
N ILE A 499 24.71 -3.64 34.33
CA ILE A 499 23.41 -3.42 35.00
C ILE A 499 23.46 -3.87 36.46
N ASN A 500 24.21 -4.92 36.81
CA ASN A 500 24.42 -5.32 38.21
C ASN A 500 25.17 -4.25 39.03
N GLY A 501 25.84 -3.29 38.38
CA GLY A 501 26.47 -2.14 39.04
C GLY A 501 25.55 -0.93 39.26
N HIS A 502 24.38 -0.86 38.62
CA HIS A 502 23.51 0.33 38.65
C HIS A 502 22.01 0.05 38.90
N ALA A 503 21.58 -1.21 38.97
CA ALA A 503 20.20 -1.58 39.27
C ALA A 503 19.93 -1.69 40.78
N ALA A 504 19.94 -0.55 41.47
CA ALA A 504 19.13 -0.37 42.67
C ALA A 504 17.96 0.54 42.31
N GLU A 505 16.73 0.07 42.57
CA GLU A 505 15.45 0.76 42.38
C GLU A 505 14.91 0.93 40.95
N VAL A 506 14.18 -0.09 40.49
CA VAL A 506 12.91 0.14 39.78
C VAL A 506 11.81 -0.53 40.59
N ARG A 507 11.30 0.18 41.59
CA ARG A 507 10.06 -0.18 42.29
C ARG A 507 8.88 0.13 41.38
N SER A 508 7.94 -0.81 41.31
CA SER A 508 6.65 -0.62 40.65
C SER A 508 5.93 0.59 41.25
N HIS A 509 5.64 1.61 40.44
CA HIS A 509 4.51 2.48 40.71
C HIS A 509 3.43 2.22 39.67
N LYS A 510 2.33 1.66 40.16
CA LYS A 510 1.05 1.55 39.47
C LYS A 510 0.57 2.94 39.07
N LEU A 511 0.17 3.10 37.82
CA LEU A 511 -0.99 3.88 37.39
C LEU A 511 -1.60 3.22 36.15
#